data_AF-A0A1N7S960-F1
#
_entry.id   AF-A0A1N7S960-F1
#
_cell.length_a   1.000
_cell.length_b   1.000
_cell.length_c   1.000
_cell.angle_alpha   90.00
_cell.angle_beta   90.00
_cell.angle_gamma   90.00
#
_symmetry.space_group_name_H-M   'P 1'
#
loop_
_entity.id
_entity.type
_entity.pdbx_description
1 polymer ?
#
loop_
_entity_poly.entity_id
_entity_poly.type
_entity_poly.pdbx_seq_one_letter_code
_entity_poly.pdbx_strand_id
1 'polypeptide(L)'
;MDERKRERMVAYLRRRMKEFGIEPDDVASAIAEDQLRQKEARYRSATGETWDGNGEIPHWLKKVMSAGQSLEHFAVNGETNRAKSPLQEVGWQNDPFAGSPLATVKPARHDRR
;
A
#
# COMPACT_ATOMS: atom_id res chain seq x y z
N MET A 1 -5.28 14.13 16.30
CA MET A 1 -4.13 15.05 16.28
C MET A 1 -4.69 16.46 16.36
N ASP A 2 -4.54 17.12 17.50
CA ASP A 2 -5.08 18.46 17.73
C ASP A 2 -4.47 19.48 16.77
N GLU A 3 -5.30 20.37 16.22
CA GLU A 3 -4.90 21.43 15.30
C GLU A 3 -3.74 22.26 15.88
N ARG A 4 -3.85 22.63 17.16
CA ARG A 4 -2.83 23.38 17.90
C ARG A 4 -1.47 22.68 17.93
N LYS A 5 -1.45 21.33 17.92
CA LYS A 5 -0.20 20.56 17.91
C LYS A 5 0.44 20.59 16.52
N ARG A 6 -0.37 20.53 15.46
CA ARG A 6 0.10 20.66 14.08
C ARG A 6 0.65 22.06 13.83
N GLU A 7 -0.05 23.11 14.25
CA GLU A 7 0.41 24.50 14.09
C GLU A 7 1.75 24.74 14.79
N ARG A 8 1.91 24.23 16.03
CA ARG A 8 3.19 24.31 16.75
C ARG A 8 4.31 23.59 16.01
N MET A 9 4.04 22.43 15.43
CA MET A 9 5.02 21.67 14.66
C MET A 9 5.40 22.38 13.36
N VAL A 10 4.42 22.95 12.65
CA VAL A 10 4.67 23.73 11.42
C VAL A 10 5.51 24.98 11.73
N ALA A 11 5.19 25.72 12.79
CA ALA A 11 5.97 26.88 13.21
C ALA A 11 7.41 26.49 13.58
N TYR A 12 7.58 25.36 14.29
CA TYR A 12 8.90 24.82 14.62
C TYR A 12 9.70 24.45 13.37
N LEU A 13 9.10 23.73 12.42
CA LEU A 13 9.72 23.35 11.16
C LEU A 13 10.16 24.58 10.35
N ARG A 14 9.27 25.58 10.18
CA ARG A 14 9.60 26.82 9.46
C ARG A 14 10.77 27.57 10.09
N ARG A 15 10.82 27.65 11.43
CA ARG A 15 11.97 28.25 12.13
C ARG A 15 13.26 27.48 11.86
N ARG A 16 13.20 26.15 11.88
CA ARG A 16 14.37 25.29 11.64
C ARG A 16 14.86 25.37 10.20
N MET A 17 13.94 25.44 9.24
CA MET A 17 14.27 25.66 7.82
C MET A 17 15.03 26.98 7.65
N LYS A 18 14.55 28.07 8.28
CA LYS A 18 15.26 29.36 8.25
C LYS A 18 16.65 29.30 8.87
N GLU A 19 16.83 28.56 9.97
CA GLU A 19 18.15 28.41 10.61
C GLU A 19 19.18 27.72 9.69
N PHE A 20 18.72 26.77 8.87
CA PHE A 20 19.58 26.05 7.92
C PHE A 20 19.61 26.66 6.51
N GLY A 21 18.92 27.78 6.28
CA GLY A 21 18.83 28.39 4.95
C GLY A 21 18.10 27.52 3.92
N ILE A 22 17.17 26.67 4.37
CA ILE A 22 16.33 25.85 3.49
C ILE A 22 15.07 26.65 3.16
N GLU A 23 14.83 26.96 1.89
CA GLU A 23 13.60 27.62 1.48
C GLU A 23 12.44 26.61 1.42
N PRO A 24 11.20 27.03 1.67
CA PRO A 24 10.03 26.17 1.49
C PRO A 24 9.89 25.65 0.06
N ASP A 25 10.40 26.40 -0.92
CA ASP A 25 10.39 26.02 -2.33
C ASP A 25 11.36 24.86 -2.64
N ASP A 26 12.55 24.85 -2.04
CA ASP A 26 13.50 23.74 -2.16
C ASP A 26 12.89 22.43 -1.64
N VAL A 27 12.18 22.50 -0.51
CA VAL A 27 11.49 21.34 0.07
C VAL A 27 10.35 20.89 -0.84
N ALA A 28 9.58 21.82 -1.40
CA ALA A 28 8.52 21.49 -2.35
C ALA A 28 9.08 20.81 -3.61
N SER A 29 10.18 21.33 -4.16
CA SER A 29 10.86 20.77 -5.33
C SER A 29 11.41 19.37 -5.04
N ALA A 30 12.10 19.18 -3.92
CA ALA A 30 12.62 17.87 -3.54
C ALA A 30 11.52 16.82 -3.35
N ILE A 31 10.37 17.21 -2.79
CA ILE A 31 9.19 16.34 -2.66
C ILE A 31 8.60 16.03 -4.04
N ALA A 32 8.49 17.02 -4.92
CA ALA A 32 7.96 16.82 -6.27
C ALA A 32 8.85 15.87 -7.10
N GLU A 33 10.17 16.01 -7.01
CA GLU A 33 11.13 15.10 -7.64
C GLU A 33 11.04 13.69 -7.07
N ASP A 34 10.91 13.54 -5.75
CA ASP A 34 10.70 12.23 -5.14
C ASP A 34 9.40 11.59 -5.59
N GLN A 35 8.32 12.36 -5.66
CA GLN A 35 7.04 11.89 -6.20
C GLN A 35 7.14 11.52 -7.67
N LEU A 36 7.96 12.21 -8.47
CA LEU A 36 8.19 11.85 -9.86
C LEU A 36 8.91 10.50 -9.95
N ARG A 37 10.00 10.33 -9.20
CA ARG A 37 10.71 9.03 -9.10
C ARG A 37 9.80 7.91 -8.59
N GLN A 38 8.92 8.20 -7.64
CA GLN A 38 7.95 7.23 -7.13
C GLN A 38 6.84 6.92 -8.16
N LYS A 39 6.45 7.86 -9.01
CA LYS A 39 5.52 7.60 -10.13
C LYS A 39 6.17 6.76 -11.22
N GLU A 40 7.47 6.94 -11.44
CA GLU A 40 8.28 6.11 -12.32
C GLU A 40 8.46 4.68 -11.78
N ALA A 41 8.52 4.52 -10.45
CA ALA A 41 8.49 3.21 -9.81
C ALA A 41 7.20 2.46 -10.16
N ARG A 42 7.30 1.50 -11.08
CA ARG A 42 6.16 0.72 -11.57
C ARG A 42 5.67 -0.29 -10.54
N TYR A 43 6.58 -0.86 -9.75
CA TYR A 43 6.30 -1.90 -8.75
C TYR A 43 6.96 -1.59 -7.39
N ARG A 44 6.31 -1.93 -6.27
CA ARG A 44 6.77 -1.78 -4.88
C ARG A 44 6.50 -3.07 -4.09
N SER A 45 7.50 -3.54 -3.35
CA SER A 45 7.42 -4.68 -2.45
C SER A 45 6.83 -4.31 -1.08
N ALA A 46 6.35 -5.29 -0.32
CA ALA A 46 5.88 -5.09 1.06
C ALA A 46 7.00 -4.65 2.03
N THR A 47 8.25 -4.89 1.69
CA THR A 47 9.45 -4.47 2.44
C THR A 47 9.87 -3.04 2.12
N GLY A 48 9.22 -2.38 1.15
CA GLY A 48 9.50 -1.00 0.74
C GLY A 48 10.48 -0.85 -0.43
N GLU A 49 10.89 -1.95 -1.07
CA GLU A 49 11.74 -1.93 -2.27
C GLU A 49 10.89 -1.54 -3.48
N THR A 50 11.38 -0.64 -4.33
CA THR A 50 10.69 -0.19 -5.55
C THR A 50 11.48 -0.54 -6.80
N TRP A 51 10.79 -0.86 -7.89
CA TRP A 51 11.37 -1.14 -9.19
C TRP A 51 10.58 -0.41 -10.28
N ASP A 52 11.28 0.40 -11.07
CA ASP A 52 10.73 1.20 -12.17
C ASP A 52 10.50 0.40 -13.46
N GLY A 53 10.97 -0.85 -13.51
CA GLY A 53 10.83 -1.70 -14.69
C GLY A 53 12.04 -1.68 -15.62
N ASN A 54 13.01 -0.78 -15.39
CA ASN A 54 14.28 -0.76 -16.11
C ASN A 54 15.40 -1.41 -15.27
N GLY A 55 16.39 -1.97 -15.96
CA GLY A 55 17.57 -2.56 -15.34
C GLY A 55 17.38 -3.97 -14.77
N GLU A 56 18.26 -4.34 -13.85
CA GLU A 56 18.31 -5.69 -13.29
C GLU A 56 17.09 -5.97 -12.39
N ILE A 57 16.48 -7.13 -12.60
CA ILE A 57 15.34 -7.57 -11.81
C ILE A 57 15.78 -7.80 -10.36
N PRO A 58 15.21 -7.10 -9.38
CA PRO A 58 15.60 -7.25 -7.98
C PRO A 58 15.17 -8.60 -7.41
N HIS A 59 15.88 -9.04 -6.36
CA HIS A 59 15.68 -10.36 -5.74
C HIS A 59 14.25 -10.57 -5.21
N TRP A 60 13.60 -9.51 -4.70
CA TRP A 60 12.22 -9.60 -4.25
C TRP A 60 11.26 -9.88 -5.41
N LEU A 61 11.49 -9.31 -6.58
CA LEU A 61 10.63 -9.51 -7.76
C LEU A 61 10.78 -10.94 -8.29
N LYS A 62 12.02 -11.46 -8.33
CA LYS A 62 12.28 -12.88 -8.61
C LYS A 62 11.53 -13.79 -7.65
N LYS A 63 11.53 -13.48 -6.35
CA LYS A 63 10.82 -14.25 -5.33
C LYS A 63 9.30 -14.25 -5.54
N VAL A 64 8.73 -13.09 -5.85
CA VAL A 64 7.30 -12.92 -6.16
C VAL A 64 6.90 -13.71 -7.39
N MET A 65 7.70 -13.66 -8.47
CA MET A 65 7.51 -14.45 -9.67
C MET A 65 7.57 -15.95 -9.38
N SER A 66 8.57 -16.40 -8.62
CA SER A 66 8.70 -17.81 -8.21
C SER A 66 7.56 -18.28 -7.29
N ALA A 67 6.97 -17.37 -6.50
CA ALA A 67 5.82 -17.66 -5.66
C ALA A 67 4.49 -17.71 -6.44
N GLY A 68 4.50 -17.42 -7.75
CA GLY A 68 3.29 -17.40 -8.58
C GLY A 68 2.36 -16.22 -8.28
N GLN A 69 2.85 -15.19 -7.59
CA GLN A 69 2.06 -14.04 -7.19
C GLN A 69 2.09 -12.97 -8.29
N SER A 70 0.91 -12.43 -8.64
CA SER A 70 0.81 -11.45 -9.72
C SER A 70 1.52 -10.14 -9.38
N LEU A 71 2.37 -9.67 -10.30
CA LEU A 71 3.09 -8.38 -10.22
C LEU A 71 2.15 -7.19 -10.04
N GLU A 72 0.90 -7.32 -10.49
CA GLU A 72 -0.17 -6.33 -10.36
C GLU A 72 -0.49 -5.99 -8.89
N HIS A 73 -0.29 -6.93 -7.96
CA HIS A 73 -0.43 -6.67 -6.52
C HIS A 73 0.64 -5.73 -5.95
N PHE A 74 1.75 -5.60 -6.66
CA PHE A 74 2.86 -4.77 -6.28
C PHE A 74 2.91 -3.50 -7.13
N ALA A 75 2.00 -3.29 -8.09
CA ALA A 75 2.03 -2.12 -8.96
C ALA A 75 1.63 -0.85 -8.19
N VAL A 76 2.52 0.15 -8.13
CA VAL A 76 2.31 1.41 -7.39
C VAL A 76 1.12 2.22 -7.95
N ASN A 77 0.83 2.09 -9.25
CA ASN A 77 -0.32 2.71 -9.90
C ASN A 77 -1.60 1.84 -9.85
N GLY A 78 -1.51 0.58 -9.42
CA GLY A 78 -2.63 -0.36 -9.36
C GLY A 78 -3.57 -0.12 -8.18
N GLU A 79 -3.09 0.53 -7.11
CA GLU A 79 -3.92 0.82 -5.92
C GLU A 79 -4.99 1.90 -6.18
N THR A 80 -4.77 2.81 -7.13
CA THR A 80 -5.82 3.79 -7.52
C THR A 80 -6.94 3.16 -8.36
N ASN A 81 -6.68 2.02 -9.02
CA ASN A 81 -7.71 1.25 -9.73
C ASN A 81 -8.38 0.20 -8.82
N ARG A 82 -7.73 -0.24 -7.74
CA ARG A 82 -8.35 -1.16 -6.77
C ARG A 82 -9.45 -0.53 -5.93
N ALA A 83 -9.48 0.81 -5.82
CA ALA A 83 -10.59 1.54 -5.19
C ALA A 83 -11.91 1.49 -6.00
N LYS A 84 -11.95 0.79 -7.15
CA LYS A 84 -13.18 0.45 -7.90
C LYS A 84 -13.32 -1.04 -8.20
N SER A 85 -12.77 -1.93 -7.37
CA SER A 85 -13.24 -3.31 -7.33
C SER A 85 -14.04 -3.51 -6.05
N PRO A 86 -15.37 -3.29 -6.06
CA PRO A 86 -16.20 -3.60 -4.91
C PRO A 86 -16.25 -5.12 -4.81
N LEU A 87 -15.37 -5.68 -3.98
CA LEU A 87 -15.18 -7.12 -3.83
C LEU A 87 -14.73 -7.80 -5.14
N GLN A 88 -13.66 -8.59 -5.08
CA GLN A 88 -13.72 -9.84 -5.83
C GLN A 88 -14.97 -10.55 -5.31
N GLU A 89 -16.06 -10.42 -6.05
CA GLU A 89 -17.19 -11.32 -5.99
C GLU A 89 -16.62 -12.69 -6.34
N VAL A 90 -16.08 -13.37 -5.33
CA VAL A 90 -15.78 -14.79 -5.40
C VAL A 90 -17.11 -15.41 -5.80
N GLY A 91 -17.19 -15.98 -6.99
CA GLY A 91 -18.43 -16.55 -7.51
C GLY A 91 -18.80 -17.81 -6.75
N TRP A 92 -19.31 -17.68 -5.52
CA TRP A 92 -19.88 -18.79 -4.71
C TRP A 92 -21.01 -19.52 -5.46
N GLN A 93 -21.48 -18.94 -6.56
CA GLN A 93 -22.45 -19.54 -7.47
C GLN A 93 -21.92 -20.80 -8.17
N ASN A 94 -20.59 -21.01 -8.20
CA ASN A 94 -19.94 -22.24 -8.67
C ASN A 94 -19.00 -22.84 -7.62
N ASP A 95 -19.34 -22.70 -6.33
CA ASP A 95 -18.57 -23.34 -5.27
C ASP A 95 -18.88 -24.86 -5.21
N PRO A 96 -17.87 -25.75 -5.35
CA PRO A 96 -18.09 -27.20 -5.38
C PRO A 96 -18.55 -27.78 -4.03
N PHE A 97 -18.61 -26.96 -2.97
CA PHE A 97 -19.09 -27.32 -1.64
C PHE A 97 -20.42 -26.64 -1.27
N ALA A 98 -20.98 -25.76 -2.13
CA ALA A 98 -22.29 -25.17 -1.91
C ALA A 98 -23.38 -26.26 -1.85
N GLY A 99 -23.97 -26.45 -0.68
CA GLY A 99 -24.96 -27.51 -0.40
C GLY A 99 -24.41 -28.72 0.36
N SER A 100 -23.12 -28.74 0.68
CA SER A 100 -22.51 -29.79 1.50
C SER A 100 -22.53 -29.43 3.01
N PRO A 101 -22.61 -30.42 3.92
CA PRO A 101 -22.77 -30.20 5.37
C PRO A 101 -21.58 -29.51 6.06
N LEU A 102 -20.51 -29.20 5.31
CA LEU A 102 -19.33 -28.47 5.78
C LEU A 102 -19.51 -26.93 5.76
N ALA A 103 -20.57 -26.41 5.10
CA ALA A 103 -20.78 -24.97 4.92
C ALA A 103 -21.35 -24.23 6.16
N THR A 104 -21.64 -24.91 7.26
CA THR A 104 -22.14 -24.29 8.50
C THR A 104 -21.25 -24.66 9.68
N VAL A 105 -20.41 -23.73 10.10
CA VAL A 105 -19.87 -23.74 11.46
C VAL A 105 -21.02 -23.39 12.41
N LYS A 106 -21.49 -24.38 13.17
CA LYS A 106 -22.44 -24.15 14.27
C LYS A 106 -21.72 -23.40 15.40
N PRO A 107 -22.27 -22.32 15.97
CA PRO A 107 -21.76 -21.81 17.24
C PRO A 107 -22.08 -22.83 18.35
N ALA A 108 -21.04 -23.26 19.07
CA ALA A 108 -21.16 -24.14 20.21
C ALA A 108 -22.04 -23.48 21.29
N ARG A 109 -23.12 -24.16 21.68
CA ARG A 109 -23.92 -23.81 22.86
C ARG A 109 -23.07 -24.06 24.09
N HIS A 110 -22.73 -23.00 24.82
CA HIS A 110 -22.13 -23.12 26.13
C HIS A 110 -23.25 -23.19 27.17
N ASP A 111 -23.62 -24.42 27.53
CA ASP A 111 -24.43 -24.73 28.70
C ASP A 111 -23.59 -24.48 29.97
N ARG A 112 -24.14 -23.73 30.93
CA ARG A 112 -23.63 -23.72 32.30
C ARG A 112 -24.79 -23.48 33.27
N ARG A 113 -25.18 -24.60 33.91
CA ARG A 113 -25.73 -24.79 35.25
C ARG A 113 -26.39 -23.60 35.96
#